data_AF-A0A3B9SJC5-F1
#
_entry.id   AF-A0A3B9SJC5-F1
#
_cell.length_a   1.000
_cell.length_b   1.000
_cell.length_c   1.000
_cell.angle_alpha   90.00
_cell.angle_beta   90.00
_cell.angle_gamma   90.00
#
_symmetry.space_group_name_H-M   'P 1'
#
loop_
_entity.id
_entity.type
_entity.pdbx_description
1 polymer ?
#
loop_
_entity_poly.entity_id
_entity_poly.type
_entity_poly.pdbx_seq_one_letter_code
_entity_poly.pdbx_strand_id
1 'polypeptide(L)'
;MSRKGDILHVLATKSSNKQLVHRNALAVFADLKVLLRETATELNSQICAIDHSVVVEFVDRGEYEVEIRFSGDSLIFQVHSNAFALPEKHPLRQTPYVQADEKRAFFGLIHVYNFLSDSFKMRRMNDAGMLLSRFFVNGEGHYMAEGLGRLGMPLTETPITPEVMQTWVEHAMLQAMDMDLVVAPFNEIHEISVMELEGLREELRQRTSKRLGYRPTGGR
;
A
#
# COMPACT_ATOMS: atom_id res chain seq x y z
N MET A 1 -3.94 -44.98 6.44
CA MET A 1 -4.91 -44.01 6.99
C MET A 1 -5.99 -43.74 5.95
N SER A 2 -7.21 -43.41 6.36
CA SER A 2 -8.31 -43.09 5.44
C SER A 2 -8.03 -41.77 4.73
N ARG A 3 -8.31 -41.65 3.43
CA ARG A 3 -8.20 -40.39 2.66
C ARG A 3 -8.93 -39.22 3.36
N LYS A 4 -10.02 -39.50 4.08
CA LYS A 4 -10.75 -38.49 4.87
C LYS A 4 -9.95 -38.00 6.09
N GLY A 5 -9.16 -38.87 6.72
CA GLY A 5 -8.25 -38.52 7.82
C GLY A 5 -7.12 -37.62 7.35
N ASP A 6 -6.52 -37.91 6.19
CA ASP A 6 -5.46 -37.07 5.60
C ASP A 6 -6.01 -35.68 5.24
N ILE A 7 -7.22 -35.61 4.68
CA ILE A 7 -7.90 -34.34 4.39
C ILE A 7 -8.14 -33.54 5.68
N LEU A 8 -8.68 -34.18 6.74
CA LEU A 8 -8.92 -33.51 8.02
C LEU A 8 -7.62 -32.98 8.64
N HIS A 9 -6.52 -33.73 8.53
CA HIS A 9 -5.22 -33.28 9.02
C HIS A 9 -4.72 -32.04 8.28
N VAL A 10 -4.81 -32.01 6.94
CA VAL A 10 -4.43 -30.83 6.14
C VAL A 10 -5.30 -29.62 6.46
N LEU A 11 -6.62 -29.82 6.64
CA LEU A 11 -7.54 -28.75 7.01
C LEU A 11 -7.22 -28.18 8.40
N ALA A 12 -7.02 -29.05 9.39
CA ALA A 12 -6.74 -28.65 10.77
C ALA A 12 -5.39 -27.93 10.93
N THR A 13 -4.42 -28.21 10.05
CA THR A 13 -3.08 -27.63 10.11
C THR A 13 -2.94 -26.44 9.17
N LYS A 14 -2.80 -26.70 7.87
CA LYS A 14 -2.44 -25.70 6.85
C LYS A 14 -3.57 -24.71 6.59
N SER A 15 -4.80 -25.19 6.44
CA SER A 15 -5.94 -24.30 6.17
C SER A 15 -6.28 -23.45 7.39
N SER A 16 -6.27 -24.04 8.59
CA SER A 16 -6.46 -23.31 9.85
C SER A 16 -5.42 -22.21 10.04
N ASN A 17 -4.13 -22.51 9.80
CA ASN A 17 -3.06 -21.51 9.91
C ASN A 17 -3.24 -20.35 8.92
N LYS A 18 -3.61 -20.63 7.67
CA LYS A 18 -3.88 -19.57 6.68
C LYS A 18 -5.01 -18.64 7.12
N GLN A 19 -6.08 -19.18 7.72
CA GLN A 19 -7.16 -18.37 8.26
C GLN A 19 -6.71 -17.55 9.47
N LEU A 20 -5.86 -18.10 10.34
CA LEU A 20 -5.28 -17.37 11.46
C LEU A 20 -4.44 -16.18 10.99
N VAL A 21 -3.51 -16.43 10.06
CA VAL A 21 -2.68 -15.40 9.44
C VAL A 21 -3.53 -14.31 8.79
N HIS A 22 -4.58 -14.70 8.06
CA HIS A 22 -5.50 -13.74 7.43
C HIS A 22 -6.20 -12.85 8.46
N ARG A 23 -6.75 -13.42 9.55
CA ARG A 23 -7.39 -12.64 10.61
C ARG A 23 -6.41 -11.68 11.28
N ASN A 24 -5.19 -12.13 11.55
CA ASN A 24 -4.16 -11.27 12.16
C ASN A 24 -3.80 -10.10 11.23
N ALA A 25 -3.63 -10.36 9.93
CA ALA A 25 -3.32 -9.30 8.97
C ALA A 25 -4.43 -8.26 8.85
N LEU A 26 -5.70 -8.69 8.86
CA LEU A 26 -6.83 -7.76 8.87
C LEU A 26 -6.93 -6.97 10.18
N ALA A 27 -6.67 -7.59 11.33
CA ALA A 27 -6.65 -6.89 12.61
C ALA A 27 -5.56 -5.81 12.62
N VAL A 28 -4.33 -6.17 12.23
CA VAL A 28 -3.21 -5.23 12.11
C VAL A 28 -3.52 -4.10 11.11
N PHE A 29 -4.19 -4.41 9.99
CA PHE A 29 -4.58 -3.40 9.03
C PHE A 29 -5.69 -2.47 9.56
N ALA A 30 -6.63 -2.99 10.35
CA ALA A 30 -7.64 -2.16 11.00
C ALA A 30 -7.00 -1.18 11.99
N ASP A 31 -6.04 -1.64 12.79
CA ASP A 31 -5.26 -0.79 13.70
C ASP A 31 -4.46 0.28 12.92
N LEU A 32 -3.84 -0.11 11.80
CA LEU A 32 -3.14 0.79 10.89
C LEU A 32 -4.04 1.90 10.34
N LYS A 33 -5.29 1.59 10.01
CA LYS A 33 -6.24 2.60 9.54
C LYS A 33 -6.57 3.64 10.61
N VAL A 34 -6.67 3.23 11.88
CA VAL A 34 -6.88 4.17 13.00
C VAL A 34 -5.67 5.07 13.14
N LEU A 35 -4.48 4.47 13.20
CA LEU A 35 -3.21 5.17 13.30
C LEU A 35 -2.99 6.19 12.17
N LEU A 36 -3.25 5.81 10.92
CA LEU A 36 -3.13 6.70 9.76
C LEU A 36 -4.11 7.88 9.84
N ARG A 37 -5.32 7.67 10.35
CA ARG A 37 -6.31 8.73 10.53
C ARG A 37 -5.87 9.72 11.59
N GLU A 38 -5.35 9.23 12.71
CA GLU A 38 -4.80 10.04 13.79
C GLU A 38 -3.60 10.85 13.30
N THR A 39 -2.65 10.19 12.64
CA THR A 39 -1.46 10.82 12.03
C THR A 39 -1.86 11.92 11.05
N ALA A 40 -2.81 11.66 10.13
CA ALA A 40 -3.26 12.66 9.18
C ALA A 40 -3.91 13.86 9.87
N THR A 41 -4.74 13.61 10.89
CA THR A 41 -5.44 14.67 11.65
C THR A 41 -4.45 15.55 12.40
N GLU A 42 -3.49 14.92 13.08
CA GLU A 42 -2.44 15.62 13.82
C GLU A 42 -1.59 16.48 12.88
N LEU A 43 -1.00 15.87 11.84
CA LEU A 43 -0.14 16.57 10.89
C LEU A 43 -0.89 17.69 10.16
N ASN A 44 -2.13 17.45 9.74
CA ASN A 44 -2.94 18.47 9.08
C ASN A 44 -3.18 19.67 9.99
N SER A 45 -3.46 19.44 11.28
CA SER A 45 -3.68 20.53 12.24
C SER A 45 -2.42 21.38 12.47
N GLN A 46 -1.25 20.73 12.54
CA GLN A 46 0.02 21.41 12.75
C GLN A 46 0.46 22.17 11.49
N ILE A 47 0.35 21.57 10.31
CA ILE A 47 0.77 22.21 9.07
C ILE A 47 -0.19 23.32 8.65
N CYS A 48 -1.51 23.19 8.88
CA CYS A 48 -2.45 24.28 8.60
C CYS A 48 -2.12 25.53 9.41
N ALA A 49 -1.56 25.40 10.62
CA ALA A 49 -1.12 26.55 11.39
C ALA A 49 0.10 27.28 10.76
N ILE A 50 0.83 26.62 9.86
CA ILE A 50 2.02 27.11 9.17
C ILE A 50 1.67 27.58 7.75
N ASP A 51 1.05 26.70 6.96
CA ASP A 51 0.64 26.92 5.58
C ASP A 51 -0.66 26.16 5.27
N HIS A 52 -1.74 26.90 4.99
CA HIS A 52 -3.06 26.33 4.71
C HIS A 52 -3.15 25.63 3.35
N SER A 53 -2.15 25.81 2.48
CA SER A 53 -2.10 25.18 1.15
C SER A 53 -1.54 23.75 1.19
N VAL A 54 -0.84 23.39 2.26
CA VAL A 54 -0.34 22.04 2.50
C VAL A 54 -1.36 21.29 3.32
N VAL A 55 -2.03 20.31 2.71
CA VAL A 55 -3.08 19.53 3.34
C VAL A 55 -2.64 18.08 3.49
N VAL A 56 -2.88 17.51 4.66
CA VAL A 56 -2.72 16.07 4.91
C VAL A 56 -4.10 15.45 5.05
N GLU A 57 -4.44 14.49 4.20
CA GLU A 57 -5.77 13.90 4.16
C GLU A 57 -5.71 12.38 4.36
N PHE A 58 -6.64 11.86 5.17
CA PHE A 58 -6.92 10.44 5.28
C PHE A 58 -8.14 10.08 4.45
N VAL A 59 -8.04 9.02 3.63
CA VAL A 59 -9.13 8.53 2.79
C VAL A 59 -9.30 7.03 2.98
N ASP A 60 -10.44 6.65 3.57
CA ASP A 60 -10.85 5.25 3.71
C ASP A 60 -11.44 4.73 2.40
N ARG A 61 -10.86 3.66 1.84
CA ARG A 61 -11.31 3.02 0.59
C ARG A 61 -11.94 1.64 0.83
N GLY A 62 -12.31 1.36 2.08
CA GLY A 62 -12.99 0.13 2.48
C GLY A 62 -12.11 -0.76 3.35
N GLU A 63 -12.45 -2.04 3.41
CA GLU A 63 -11.83 -2.97 4.35
C GLU A 63 -10.36 -3.27 4.03
N TYR A 64 -9.97 -3.24 2.76
CA TYR A 64 -8.67 -3.73 2.29
C TYR A 64 -7.71 -2.64 1.82
N GLU A 65 -8.15 -1.37 1.80
CA GLU A 65 -7.38 -0.27 1.23
C GLU A 65 -7.62 1.03 1.99
N VAL A 66 -6.55 1.78 2.21
CA VAL A 66 -6.59 3.11 2.80
C VAL A 66 -5.52 3.99 2.16
N GLU A 67 -5.79 5.28 2.08
CA GLU A 67 -4.91 6.26 1.45
C GLU A 67 -4.63 7.40 2.43
N ILE A 68 -3.37 7.85 2.45
CA ILE A 68 -2.97 9.12 3.07
C ILE A 68 -2.30 9.99 2.02
N ARG A 69 -2.77 11.24 1.88
CA ARG A 69 -2.26 12.22 0.91
C ARG A 69 -1.55 13.34 1.63
N PHE A 70 -0.41 13.77 1.10
CA PHE A 70 0.38 14.88 1.64
C PHE A 70 1.38 15.36 0.57
N SER A 71 1.78 16.63 0.58
CA SER A 71 2.90 17.17 -0.22
C SER A 71 2.92 16.84 -1.73
N GLY A 72 1.78 16.49 -2.34
CA GLY A 72 1.71 16.05 -3.74
C GLY A 72 1.86 14.54 -3.95
N ASP A 73 2.13 13.78 -2.89
CA ASP A 73 2.20 12.32 -2.83
C ASP A 73 0.92 11.71 -2.26
N SER A 74 0.68 10.45 -2.58
CA SER A 74 -0.41 9.63 -2.07
C SER A 74 0.13 8.24 -1.75
N LEU A 75 0.18 7.93 -0.47
CA LEU A 75 0.52 6.59 -0.02
C LEU A 75 -0.74 5.72 0.05
N ILE A 76 -0.73 4.64 -0.72
CA ILE A 76 -1.81 3.65 -0.75
C ILE A 76 -1.35 2.43 0.02
N PHE A 77 -2.03 2.16 1.14
CA PHE A 77 -1.83 0.98 1.95
C PHE A 77 -2.89 -0.06 1.58
N GLN A 78 -2.44 -1.27 1.22
CA GLN A 78 -3.33 -2.35 0.79
C GLN A 78 -2.99 -3.66 1.51
N VAL A 79 -3.96 -4.26 2.18
CA VAL A 79 -3.82 -5.59 2.77
C VAL A 79 -4.32 -6.66 1.80
N HIS A 80 -3.55 -7.74 1.65
CA HIS A 80 -3.97 -8.88 0.85
C HIS A 80 -4.88 -9.81 1.66
N SER A 81 -5.94 -10.30 1.03
CA SER A 81 -6.90 -11.22 1.67
C SER A 81 -6.36 -12.65 1.89
N ASN A 82 -5.14 -12.94 1.44
CA ASN A 82 -4.56 -14.28 1.45
C ASN A 82 -3.33 -14.36 2.36
N ALA A 83 -3.10 -15.55 2.91
CA ALA A 83 -1.85 -15.89 3.58
C ALA A 83 -0.86 -16.50 2.57
N PHE A 84 0.34 -15.94 2.52
CA PHE A 84 1.41 -16.32 1.59
C PHE A 84 2.50 -17.08 2.33
N ALA A 85 2.96 -18.18 1.73
CA ALA A 85 4.15 -18.86 2.21
C ALA A 85 5.40 -18.16 1.66
N LEU A 86 6.43 -18.01 2.48
CA LEU A 86 7.74 -17.58 1.99
C LEU A 86 8.26 -18.53 0.90
N PRO A 87 8.99 -18.06 -0.12
CA PRO A 87 9.65 -18.92 -1.10
C PRO A 87 10.56 -19.95 -0.42
N GLU A 88 10.72 -21.16 -0.97
CA GLU A 88 11.54 -22.22 -0.36
C GLU A 88 13.00 -21.78 -0.10
N LYS A 89 13.54 -20.95 -0.99
CA LYS A 89 14.89 -20.41 -0.89
C LYS A 89 15.01 -19.15 -0.02
N HIS A 90 13.92 -18.70 0.61
CA HIS A 90 13.94 -17.51 1.45
C HIS A 90 14.81 -17.75 2.69
N PRO A 91 15.78 -16.86 3.03
CA PRO A 91 16.71 -17.08 4.13
C PRO A 91 16.04 -17.40 5.48
N LEU A 92 14.91 -16.74 5.78
CA LEU A 92 14.15 -17.01 7.01
C LEU A 92 13.69 -18.47 7.17
N ARG A 93 13.48 -19.22 6.08
CA ARG A 93 13.11 -20.64 6.18
C ARG A 93 14.22 -21.52 6.76
N GLN A 94 15.47 -21.06 6.69
CA GLN A 94 16.62 -21.78 7.22
C GLN A 94 16.90 -21.43 8.70
N THR A 95 16.15 -20.49 9.27
CA THR A 95 16.32 -20.08 10.67
C THR A 95 15.72 -21.12 11.63
N PRO A 96 16.29 -21.26 12.85
CA PRO A 96 15.68 -22.10 13.89
C PRO A 96 14.22 -21.71 14.18
N TYR A 97 13.89 -20.43 14.06
CA TYR A 97 12.53 -19.92 14.27
C TYR A 97 11.48 -20.60 13.38
N VAL A 98 11.74 -20.67 12.07
CA VAL A 98 10.83 -21.31 11.09
C VAL A 98 10.97 -22.83 11.09
N GLN A 99 12.17 -23.36 11.34
CA GLN A 99 12.37 -24.82 11.43
C GLN A 99 11.66 -25.43 12.64
N ALA A 100 11.47 -24.66 13.72
CA ALA A 100 10.72 -25.10 14.90
C ALA A 100 9.21 -25.26 14.61
N ASP A 101 8.63 -24.41 13.75
CA ASP A 101 7.25 -24.55 13.26
C ASP A 101 7.11 -23.99 11.84
N GLU A 102 6.91 -24.87 10.86
CA GLU A 102 6.74 -24.50 9.45
C GLU A 102 5.58 -23.54 9.20
N LYS A 103 4.59 -23.48 10.10
CA LYS A 103 3.47 -22.53 10.02
C LYS A 103 3.94 -21.07 10.11
N ARG A 104 5.08 -20.82 10.73
CA ARG A 104 5.71 -19.50 10.84
C ARG A 104 6.26 -18.96 9.53
N ALA A 105 6.33 -19.81 8.49
CA ALA A 105 6.67 -19.39 7.14
C ALA A 105 5.49 -18.74 6.38
N PHE A 106 4.31 -18.61 7.00
CA PHE A 106 3.12 -18.02 6.38
C PHE A 106 2.83 -16.63 6.95
N PHE A 107 2.68 -15.66 6.06
CA PHE A 107 2.46 -14.25 6.40
C PHE A 107 1.28 -13.67 5.63
N GLY A 108 0.55 -12.76 6.26
CA GLY A 108 -0.29 -11.80 5.58
C GLY A 108 0.55 -10.59 5.18
N LEU A 109 0.12 -9.90 4.14
CA LEU A 109 0.89 -8.84 3.50
C LEU A 109 0.11 -7.53 3.52
N ILE A 110 0.78 -6.46 3.91
CA ILE A 110 0.33 -5.08 3.71
C ILE A 110 1.36 -4.40 2.81
N HIS A 111 0.92 -3.95 1.64
CA HIS A 111 1.74 -3.19 0.71
C HIS A 111 1.56 -1.70 0.94
N VAL A 112 2.62 -0.94 0.68
CA VAL A 112 2.57 0.52 0.61
C VAL A 112 3.12 0.96 -0.73
N TYR A 113 2.28 1.64 -1.50
CA TYR A 113 2.66 2.24 -2.77
C TYR A 113 2.70 3.75 -2.64
N ASN A 114 3.69 4.41 -3.25
CA ASN A 114 3.66 5.85 -3.49
C ASN A 114 3.16 6.14 -4.91
N PHE A 115 2.25 7.09 -5.02
CA PHE A 115 1.75 7.65 -6.27
C PHE A 115 1.75 9.18 -6.17
N LEU A 116 1.79 9.87 -7.31
CA LEU A 116 1.50 11.29 -7.31
C LEU A 116 0.01 11.50 -6.98
N SER A 117 -0.30 12.32 -5.98
CA SER A 117 -1.67 12.72 -5.63
C SER A 117 -2.44 13.23 -6.85
N ASP A 118 -1.75 13.95 -7.72
CA ASP A 118 -2.36 14.52 -8.91
C ASP A 118 -2.83 13.45 -9.89
N SER A 119 -2.20 12.27 -9.93
CA SER A 119 -2.64 11.13 -10.75
C SER A 119 -4.09 10.77 -10.48
N PHE A 120 -4.51 10.75 -9.20
CA PHE A 120 -5.89 10.46 -8.82
C PHE A 120 -6.83 11.62 -9.11
N LYS A 121 -6.45 12.85 -8.77
CA LYS A 121 -7.24 14.07 -9.03
C LYS A 121 -7.55 14.22 -10.52
N MET A 122 -6.55 13.93 -11.33
CA MET A 122 -6.56 14.03 -12.78
C MET A 122 -7.06 12.78 -13.51
N ARG A 123 -7.29 11.67 -12.78
CA ARG A 123 -7.62 10.35 -13.33
C ARG A 123 -6.62 9.85 -14.39
N ARG A 124 -5.33 10.11 -14.18
CA ARG A 124 -4.24 9.60 -15.02
C ARG A 124 -4.01 8.12 -14.71
N MET A 125 -4.82 7.26 -15.32
CA MET A 125 -4.84 5.82 -15.06
C MET A 125 -3.54 5.09 -15.43
N ASN A 126 -2.70 5.72 -16.27
CA ASN A 126 -1.44 5.15 -16.73
C ASN A 126 -0.23 5.60 -15.90
N ASP A 127 -0.41 6.51 -14.94
CA ASP A 127 0.69 6.91 -14.08
C ASP A 127 1.13 5.74 -13.20
N ALA A 128 2.42 5.45 -13.23
CA ALA A 128 3.00 4.39 -12.42
C ALA A 128 3.12 4.82 -10.95
N GLY A 129 2.83 3.90 -10.04
CA GLY A 129 3.18 4.02 -8.63
C GLY A 129 4.38 3.14 -8.29
N MET A 130 5.08 3.46 -7.21
CA MET A 130 6.22 2.71 -6.73
C MET A 130 5.90 1.97 -5.43
N LEU A 131 6.22 0.68 -5.36
CA LEU A 131 6.14 -0.06 -4.10
C LEU A 131 7.26 0.40 -3.17
N LEU A 132 6.91 1.02 -2.03
CA LEU A 132 7.86 1.45 -1.02
C LEU A 132 8.25 0.32 -0.08
N SER A 133 7.25 -0.44 0.39
CA SER A 133 7.45 -1.47 1.40
C SER A 133 6.37 -2.55 1.35
N ARG A 134 6.74 -3.74 1.84
CA ARG A 134 5.85 -4.84 2.16
C ARG A 134 6.00 -5.16 3.64
N PHE A 135 4.93 -5.03 4.40
CA PHE A 135 4.87 -5.42 5.79
C PHE A 135 4.27 -6.82 5.91
N PHE A 136 4.89 -7.67 6.70
CA PHE A 136 4.54 -9.07 6.86
C PHE A 136 4.14 -9.32 8.30
N VAL A 137 3.02 -10.03 8.51
CA VAL A 137 2.60 -10.50 9.84
C VAL A 137 2.16 -11.96 9.78
N ASN A 138 2.61 -12.80 10.70
CA ASN A 138 2.27 -14.22 10.73
C ASN A 138 1.16 -14.58 11.74
N GLY A 139 0.89 -15.88 11.86
CA GLY A 139 -0.17 -16.40 12.74
C GLY A 139 0.06 -16.17 14.24
N GLU A 140 1.31 -15.92 14.65
CA GLU A 140 1.69 -15.59 16.03
C GLU A 140 1.71 -14.06 16.28
N GLY A 141 1.48 -13.25 15.24
CA GLY A 141 1.58 -11.79 15.31
C GLY A 141 3.01 -11.27 15.17
N HIS A 142 3.99 -12.16 14.93
CA HIS A 142 5.36 -11.78 14.64
C HIS A 142 5.46 -11.18 13.24
N TYR A 143 6.38 -10.24 13.08
CA TYR A 143 6.38 -9.37 11.92
C TYR A 143 7.77 -9.10 11.36
N MET A 144 7.81 -8.66 10.11
CA MET A 144 8.99 -8.13 9.43
C MET A 144 8.53 -7.17 8.35
N ALA A 145 9.45 -6.39 7.79
CA ALA A 145 9.16 -5.54 6.64
C ALA A 145 10.30 -5.58 5.64
N GLU A 146 9.94 -5.57 4.36
CA GLU A 146 10.87 -5.34 3.27
C GLU A 146 10.60 -3.96 2.70
N GLY A 147 11.64 -3.20 2.34
CA GLY A 147 11.46 -1.88 1.77
C GLY A 147 12.78 -1.17 1.55
N LEU A 148 12.71 0.01 0.94
CA LEU A 148 13.87 0.85 0.71
C LEU A 148 14.31 1.53 2.03
N GLY A 149 15.63 1.61 2.25
CA GLY A 149 16.20 2.35 3.38
C GLY A 149 15.67 1.90 4.74
N ARG A 150 15.02 2.83 5.47
CA ARG A 150 14.52 2.63 6.84
C ARG A 150 13.21 1.83 6.92
N LEU A 151 12.64 1.45 5.78
CA LEU A 151 11.42 0.64 5.72
C LEU A 151 11.67 -0.87 5.89
N GLY A 152 12.94 -1.30 5.81
CA GLY A 152 13.32 -2.68 6.09
C GLY A 152 13.36 -2.97 7.58
N MET A 153 12.65 -3.99 8.03
CA MET A 153 12.67 -4.48 9.41
C MET A 153 12.98 -5.97 9.42
N PRO A 154 14.02 -6.42 10.16
CA PRO A 154 14.25 -7.85 10.33
C PRO A 154 13.08 -8.50 11.06
N LEU A 155 13.00 -9.82 10.98
CA LEU A 155 12.00 -10.59 11.72
C LEU A 155 12.11 -10.30 13.22
N THR A 156 10.98 -9.89 13.80
CA THR A 156 10.83 -9.68 15.24
C THR A 156 9.83 -10.70 15.78
N GLU A 157 10.29 -11.52 16.72
CA GLU A 157 9.53 -12.63 17.31
C GLU A 157 8.66 -12.19 18.50
N THR A 158 8.01 -11.03 18.35
CA THR A 158 7.01 -10.51 19.30
C THR A 158 5.81 -9.95 18.56
N PRO A 159 4.62 -9.89 19.18
CA PRO A 159 3.48 -9.22 18.59
C PRO A 159 3.80 -7.77 18.22
N ILE A 160 3.27 -7.31 17.08
CA ILE A 160 3.38 -5.92 16.65
C ILE A 160 2.72 -4.97 17.66
N THR A 161 3.33 -3.81 17.86
CA THR A 161 2.79 -2.74 18.71
C THR A 161 2.44 -1.50 17.88
N PRO A 162 1.58 -0.60 18.39
CA PRO A 162 1.25 0.65 17.71
C PRO A 162 2.48 1.51 17.39
N GLU A 163 3.49 1.53 18.25
CA GLU A 163 4.71 2.35 18.08
C GLU A 163 5.55 1.89 16.89
N VAL A 164 5.63 0.57 16.67
CA VAL A 164 6.30 0.00 15.50
C VAL A 164 5.59 0.41 14.22
N MET A 165 4.25 0.38 14.26
CA MET A 165 3.42 0.75 13.13
C MET A 165 3.53 2.24 12.80
N GLN A 166 3.53 3.10 13.83
CA GLN A 166 3.80 4.53 13.74
C GLN A 166 5.14 4.81 13.07
N THR A 167 6.20 4.18 13.58
CA THR A 167 7.56 4.34 13.05
C THR A 167 7.63 3.94 11.57
N TRP A 168 6.97 2.84 11.20
CA TRP A 168 6.92 2.37 9.82
C TRP A 168 6.18 3.34 8.89
N VAL A 169 5.03 3.88 9.33
CA VAL A 169 4.26 4.89 8.58
C VAL A 169 5.08 6.17 8.40
N GLU A 170 5.69 6.69 9.46
CA GLU A 170 6.53 7.89 9.41
C GLU A 170 7.71 7.72 8.45
N HIS A 171 8.38 6.57 8.48
CA HIS A 171 9.43 6.26 7.52
C HIS A 171 8.91 6.15 6.08
N ALA A 172 7.69 5.65 5.87
CA ALA A 172 7.09 5.59 4.53
C ALA A 172 6.77 7.00 4.00
N MET A 173 6.26 7.87 4.86
CA MET A 173 5.98 9.27 4.51
C MET A 173 7.26 10.04 4.17
N LEU A 174 8.29 9.92 5.02
CA LEU A 174 9.60 10.54 4.76
C LEU A 174 10.22 10.02 3.46
N GLN A 175 10.21 8.69 3.27
CA GLN A 175 10.75 8.09 2.05
C GLN A 175 10.01 8.54 0.79
N ALA A 176 8.71 8.80 0.85
CA ALA A 176 7.94 9.35 -0.26
C ALA A 176 8.33 10.79 -0.57
N MET A 177 8.47 11.64 0.46
CA MET A 177 8.87 13.04 0.29
C MET A 177 10.30 13.21 -0.22
N ASP A 178 11.19 12.27 0.10
CA ASP A 178 12.57 12.26 -0.42
C ASP A 178 12.65 11.87 -1.90
N MET A 179 11.55 11.40 -2.51
CA MET A 179 11.50 11.01 -3.93
C MET A 179 11.07 12.18 -4.82
N ASP A 180 12.02 13.05 -5.14
CA ASP A 180 11.78 14.14 -6.09
C ASP A 180 11.53 13.64 -7.52
N LEU A 181 10.63 14.34 -8.23
CA LEU A 181 10.49 14.20 -9.68
C LEU A 181 11.71 14.82 -10.37
N VAL A 182 12.56 13.97 -10.95
CA VAL A 182 13.73 14.42 -11.72
C VAL A 182 13.33 14.68 -13.17
N VAL A 183 13.62 15.88 -13.66
CA VAL A 183 13.44 16.22 -15.08
C VAL A 183 14.40 15.37 -15.91
N ALA A 184 13.89 14.71 -16.95
CA ALA A 184 14.73 13.98 -17.90
C ALA A 184 15.78 14.91 -18.53
N PRO A 185 17.01 14.42 -18.83
CA PRO A 185 18.02 15.24 -19.47
C PRO A 185 17.50 15.90 -20.74
N PHE A 186 17.71 17.22 -20.89
CA PHE A 186 17.20 18.00 -22.02
C PHE A 186 17.56 17.37 -23.37
N ASN A 187 18.74 16.72 -23.45
CA ASN A 187 19.24 16.15 -24.69
C ASN A 187 18.54 14.84 -25.12
N GLU A 188 17.69 14.25 -24.29
CA GLU A 188 16.98 13.01 -24.61
C GLU A 188 15.66 13.27 -25.36
N ILE A 189 15.13 14.49 -25.33
CA ILE A 189 13.85 14.85 -25.95
C ILE A 189 14.04 16.09 -26.84
N HIS A 190 14.29 15.89 -28.13
CA HIS A 190 14.46 17.00 -29.08
C HIS A 190 13.30 17.17 -30.06
N GLU A 191 12.62 16.08 -30.44
CA GLU A 191 11.57 16.11 -31.44
C GLU A 191 10.39 15.28 -30.94
N ILE A 192 9.19 15.88 -30.96
CA ILE A 192 7.93 15.18 -30.77
C ILE A 192 7.10 15.36 -32.03
N SER A 193 6.44 14.29 -32.47
CA SER A 193 5.50 14.33 -33.59
C SER A 193 4.19 15.03 -33.19
N VAL A 194 3.44 15.49 -34.18
CA VAL A 194 2.07 16.02 -33.95
C VAL A 194 1.18 14.97 -33.30
N MET A 195 1.36 13.69 -33.63
CA MET A 195 0.58 12.59 -33.04
C MET A 195 0.87 12.42 -31.54
N GLU A 196 2.15 12.47 -31.15
CA GLU A 196 2.55 12.41 -29.73
C GLU A 196 2.04 13.65 -28.97
N LEU A 197 2.11 14.84 -29.59
CA LEU A 197 1.56 16.06 -29.00
C LEU A 197 0.04 16.01 -28.82
N GLU A 198 -0.71 15.49 -29.80
CA GLU A 198 -2.15 15.29 -29.67
C GLU A 198 -2.48 14.21 -28.62
N GLY A 199 -1.67 13.15 -28.50
CA GLY A 199 -1.78 12.17 -27.41
C GLY A 199 -1.66 12.81 -26.03
N LEU A 200 -0.63 13.63 -25.82
CA LEU A 200 -0.43 14.41 -24.59
C LEU A 200 -1.63 15.36 -24.32
N ARG A 201 -2.18 15.98 -25.36
CA ARG A 201 -3.36 16.85 -25.25
C ARG A 201 -4.62 16.07 -24.85
N GLU A 202 -4.85 14.89 -25.40
CA GLU A 202 -6.00 14.07 -25.06
C GLU A 202 -5.93 13.57 -23.61
N GLU A 203 -4.76 13.20 -23.10
CA GLU A 203 -4.54 12.90 -21.68
C GLU A 203 -4.87 14.09 -20.76
N LEU A 204 -4.59 15.32 -21.22
CA LEU A 204 -4.96 16.55 -20.51
C LEU A 204 -6.47 16.90 -20.67
N ARG A 205 -7.07 16.63 -21.84
CA ARG A 205 -8.47 16.96 -22.21
C ARG A 205 -9.53 16.05 -21.60
N GLN A 206 -9.23 14.79 -21.29
CA GLN A 206 -10.16 13.86 -20.63
C GLN A 206 -10.74 14.40 -19.29
N ARG A 207 -10.30 15.58 -18.84
CA ARG A 207 -10.74 16.30 -17.63
C ARG A 207 -11.82 17.37 -17.83
N THR A 208 -12.10 17.88 -19.03
CA THR A 208 -13.00 19.05 -19.18
C THR A 208 -14.43 18.74 -19.65
N SER A 209 -14.74 17.53 -20.10
CA SER A 209 -16.07 17.17 -20.62
C SER A 209 -17.04 16.62 -19.55
N LYS A 210 -17.29 17.40 -18.49
CA LYS A 210 -18.57 17.34 -17.73
C LYS A 210 -19.20 18.73 -17.58
N ARG A 211 -19.46 19.36 -18.72
CA ARG A 211 -20.61 20.26 -18.93
C ARG A 211 -21.31 19.94 -20.25
N LEU A 212 -21.65 18.66 -20.48
CA LEU A 212 -22.86 18.38 -21.25
C LEU A 212 -23.99 18.28 -20.24
N GLY A 213 -24.58 19.44 -19.95
CA GLY A 213 -25.92 19.52 -19.40
C GLY A 213 -26.83 18.70 -20.29
N TYR A 214 -27.30 17.59 -19.73
CA TYR A 214 -28.29 16.76 -20.38
C TYR A 214 -29.66 17.45 -20.32
N ARG A 215 -30.33 17.46 -21.49
CA ARG A 215 -31.73 17.85 -21.85
C ARG A 215 -31.96 19.34 -22.19
N PRO A 216 -32.64 19.60 -23.33
CA PRO A 216 -34.09 19.31 -23.40
C PRO A 216 -34.62 18.63 -24.68
N THR A 217 -35.63 17.78 -24.43
CA THR A 217 -36.90 17.54 -25.16
C THR A 217 -36.91 17.18 -26.65
N GLY A 218 -37.64 16.10 -26.94
CA GLY A 218 -38.01 15.72 -28.29
C GLY A 218 -38.90 16.73 -29.02
N GLY A 219 -39.09 16.47 -30.31
CA GLY A 219 -39.98 17.24 -31.17
C GLY A 219 -39.87 16.80 -32.62
N ARG A 220 -40.60 15.71 -32.92
CA ARG A 220 -40.96 15.14 -34.24
C ARG A 220 -39.86 14.51 -35.09
#